data_AF-A0A4S9K981-F1
#
_entry.id   AF-A0A4S9K981-F1
#
_cell.length_a   1.000
_cell.length_b   1.000
_cell.length_c   1.000
_cell.angle_alpha   90.00
_cell.angle_beta   90.00
_cell.angle_gamma   90.00
#
_symmetry.space_group_name_H-M   'P 1'
#
loop_
_entity.id
_entity.type
_entity.pdbx_description
1 polymer ?
#
loop_
_entity_poly.entity_id
_entity_poly.type
_entity_poly.pdbx_seq_one_letter_code
_entity_poly.pdbx_strand_id
1 'polypeptide(L)'
;MSSLPVDFLSTPIEGTIVKRIDFAKGLSPEYAELHAYIIDDTLTPSECSALLTAAEAAADWQRAMIQVGHGRQRQEDDQRKCRRLIWDSAEVARRLWDRVKMFIPEIATLDKQSELTGGGAAMKGEIWEASRLNERLRFLRYEHGE
;
A
#
# COMPACT_ATOMS: atom_id res chain seq x y z
N MET A 1 21.93 -1.34 13.67
CA MET A 1 20.96 -0.69 12.76
C MET A 1 21.27 -1.19 11.36
N SER A 2 20.49 -2.12 10.81
CA SER A 2 20.71 -2.56 9.43
C SER A 2 20.13 -1.49 8.51
N SER A 3 20.97 -0.62 7.97
CA SER A 3 20.55 0.39 7.00
C SER A 3 20.33 -0.30 5.66
N LEU A 4 19.13 -0.14 5.09
CA LEU A 4 18.87 -0.56 3.71
C LEU A 4 19.89 0.10 2.76
N PRO A 5 20.26 -0.56 1.64
CA PRO A 5 21.13 0.03 0.63
C PRO A 5 20.64 1.41 0.15
N VAL A 6 21.57 2.29 -0.20
CA VAL A 6 21.24 3.65 -0.66
C VAL A 6 20.39 3.61 -1.94
N ASP A 7 20.65 2.65 -2.81
CA ASP A 7 19.94 2.34 -4.05
C ASP A 7 18.72 1.41 -3.84
N PHE A 8 18.40 1.05 -2.61
CA PHE A 8 17.24 0.20 -2.32
C PHE A 8 15.96 0.81 -2.89
N LEU A 9 15.20 0.04 -3.68
CA LEU A 9 13.99 0.45 -4.36
C LEU A 9 14.13 1.58 -5.42
N SER A 10 15.34 1.98 -5.79
CA SER A 10 15.54 3.17 -6.64
C SER A 10 15.14 2.97 -8.11
N THR A 11 15.18 1.72 -8.60
CA THR A 11 14.96 1.40 -10.02
C THR A 11 13.84 0.39 -10.17
N PRO A 12 12.86 0.56 -11.07
CA PRO A 12 11.87 -0.47 -11.36
C PRO A 12 12.53 -1.76 -11.88
N ILE A 13 11.85 -2.89 -11.73
CA ILE A 13 12.33 -4.18 -12.22
C ILE A 13 12.02 -4.26 -13.72
N GLU A 14 13.02 -4.63 -14.52
CA GLU A 14 12.79 -4.88 -15.95
C GLU A 14 11.81 -6.05 -16.11
N GLY A 15 10.75 -5.85 -16.89
CA GLY A 15 9.72 -6.87 -17.11
C GLY A 15 8.56 -6.84 -16.13
N THR A 16 8.47 -5.87 -15.21
CA THR A 16 7.27 -5.63 -14.39
C THR A 16 6.01 -5.57 -15.28
N ILE A 17 5.00 -6.38 -14.95
CA ILE A 17 3.74 -6.46 -15.71
C ILE A 17 2.67 -5.66 -14.99
N VAL A 18 2.06 -4.70 -15.70
CA VAL A 18 0.97 -3.89 -15.18
C VAL A 18 -0.33 -4.30 -15.85
N LYS A 19 -1.33 -4.67 -15.05
CA LYS A 19 -2.67 -5.02 -15.51
C LYS A 19 -3.69 -4.14 -14.82
N ARG A 20 -4.39 -3.31 -15.59
CA ARG A 20 -5.58 -2.59 -15.12
C ARG A 20 -6.77 -3.56 -15.02
N ILE A 21 -7.48 -3.49 -13.90
CA ILE A 21 -8.74 -4.21 -13.70
C ILE A 21 -9.87 -3.38 -14.31
N ASP A 22 -10.62 -4.01 -15.22
CA ASP A 22 -11.81 -3.41 -15.84
C ASP A 22 -13.05 -3.88 -15.06
N PHE A 23 -13.49 -3.05 -14.12
CA PHE A 23 -14.64 -3.38 -13.28
C PHE A 23 -15.96 -3.43 -14.06
N ALA A 24 -16.08 -2.70 -15.17
CA ALA A 24 -17.28 -2.74 -15.99
C ALA A 24 -17.47 -4.10 -16.67
N LYS A 25 -16.37 -4.81 -16.99
CA LYS A 25 -16.42 -6.18 -17.54
C LYS A 25 -16.66 -7.27 -16.50
N GLY A 26 -16.37 -7.02 -15.22
CA GLY A 26 -16.36 -8.06 -14.18
C GLY A 26 -17.39 -7.91 -13.06
N LEU A 27 -17.89 -6.70 -12.82
CA LEU A 27 -18.80 -6.39 -11.71
C LEU A 27 -20.07 -5.69 -12.21
N SER A 28 -19.97 -4.39 -12.54
CA SER A 28 -21.09 -3.56 -12.99
C SER A 28 -20.56 -2.32 -13.73
N PRO A 29 -21.27 -1.81 -14.76
CA PRO A 29 -20.93 -0.56 -15.44
C PRO A 29 -20.85 0.66 -14.52
N GLU A 30 -21.51 0.65 -13.36
CA GLU A 30 -21.45 1.76 -12.38
C GLU A 30 -20.04 1.99 -11.82
N TYR A 31 -19.14 1.01 -11.94
CA TYR A 31 -17.75 1.09 -11.50
C TYR A 31 -16.77 1.39 -12.62
N ALA A 32 -17.23 1.80 -13.80
CA ALA A 32 -16.38 2.05 -14.97
C ALA A 32 -15.29 3.10 -14.72
N GLU A 33 -15.58 4.09 -13.87
CA GLU A 33 -14.65 5.17 -13.52
C GLU A 33 -13.74 4.84 -12.33
N LEU A 34 -13.90 3.66 -11.71
CA LEU A 34 -13.03 3.22 -10.62
C LEU A 34 -11.74 2.57 -11.15
N HIS A 35 -10.67 2.76 -10.40
CA HIS A 35 -9.34 2.35 -10.80
C HIS A 35 -8.78 1.27 -9.86
N ALA A 36 -8.29 0.19 -10.44
CA ALA A 36 -7.46 -0.79 -9.74
C ALA A 36 -6.45 -1.41 -10.69
N TYR A 37 -5.26 -1.68 -10.18
CA TYR A 37 -4.14 -2.22 -10.95
C TYR A 37 -3.50 -3.38 -10.18
N ILE A 38 -3.11 -4.41 -10.92
CA ILE A 38 -2.21 -5.47 -10.48
C ILE A 38 -0.85 -5.15 -11.10
N ILE A 39 0.18 -5.08 -10.26
CA ILE A 39 1.56 -4.82 -10.68
C ILE A 39 2.39 -6.02 -10.25
N ASP A 40 2.56 -6.97 -11.15
CA ASP A 40 3.34 -8.17 -10.91
C ASP A 40 4.84 -7.84 -10.96
N ASP A 41 5.62 -8.51 -10.10
CA ASP A 41 7.07 -8.29 -10.00
C ASP A 41 7.45 -6.84 -9.66
N THR A 42 6.71 -6.22 -8.72
CA THR A 42 7.05 -4.88 -8.18
C THR A 42 8.27 -4.91 -7.26
N LEU A 43 8.50 -6.04 -6.59
CA LEU A 43 9.59 -6.27 -5.63
C LEU A 43 10.26 -7.60 -5.94
N THR A 44 11.60 -7.63 -5.92
CA THR A 44 12.35 -8.87 -6.04
C THR A 44 12.35 -9.65 -4.71
N PRO A 45 12.62 -10.97 -4.73
CA PRO A 45 12.74 -11.75 -3.50
C PRO A 45 13.81 -11.22 -2.52
N SER A 46 14.93 -10.71 -3.04
CA SER A 46 15.98 -10.10 -2.22
C SER A 46 15.51 -8.79 -1.58
N GLU A 47 14.75 -7.96 -2.31
CA GLU A 47 14.19 -6.73 -1.76
C GLU A 47 13.14 -7.00 -0.68
N CYS A 48 12.27 -8.00 -0.89
CA CYS A 48 11.32 -8.46 0.11
C CYS A 48 12.02 -8.93 1.39
N SER A 49 13.09 -9.72 1.25
CA SER A 49 13.90 -10.19 2.39
C SER A 49 14.60 -9.03 3.12
N ALA A 50 15.15 -8.07 2.38
CA ALA A 50 15.79 -6.89 2.95
C ALA A 50 14.79 -6.00 3.70
N LEU A 51 13.59 -5.78 3.15
CA LEU A 51 12.50 -5.06 3.82
C LEU A 51 12.10 -5.73 5.12
N LEU A 52 11.90 -7.05 5.08
CA LEU A 52 11.52 -7.82 6.26
C LEU A 52 12.60 -7.74 7.35
N THR A 53 13.86 -7.96 6.97
CA THR A 53 15.00 -7.89 7.90
C THR A 53 15.14 -6.50 8.53
N ALA A 54 15.01 -5.44 7.72
CA ALA A 54 15.08 -4.07 8.20
C ALA A 54 13.91 -3.74 9.15
N ALA A 55 12.71 -4.21 8.83
CA ALA A 55 11.53 -4.03 9.66
C ALA A 55 11.66 -4.75 11.01
N GLU A 56 12.10 -6.02 11.01
CA GLU A 56 12.36 -6.82 12.23
C GLU A 56 13.50 -6.25 13.09
N ALA A 57 14.48 -5.58 12.47
CA ALA A 57 15.53 -4.88 13.21
C ALA A 57 15.05 -3.54 13.80
N ALA A 58 13.96 -2.97 13.27
CA ALA A 58 13.42 -1.67 13.68
C ALA A 58 12.29 -1.78 14.71
N ALA A 59 11.52 -2.87 14.69
CA ALA A 59 10.38 -3.07 15.58
C ALA A 59 10.11 -4.56 15.86
N ASP A 60 9.47 -4.82 16.99
CA ASP A 60 9.06 -6.18 17.36
C ASP A 60 7.71 -6.57 16.75
N TRP A 61 7.54 -7.87 16.51
CA TRP A 61 6.25 -8.44 16.17
C TRP A 61 5.30 -8.37 17.36
N GLN A 62 4.14 -7.74 17.15
CA GLN A 62 3.07 -7.65 18.14
C GLN A 62 1.83 -8.40 17.66
N ARG A 63 0.93 -8.78 18.57
CA ARG A 63 -0.39 -9.28 18.15
C ARG A 63 -1.16 -8.17 17.44
N ALA A 64 -1.85 -8.50 16.35
CA ALA A 64 -2.64 -7.55 15.59
C ALA A 64 -3.95 -7.19 16.31
N MET A 65 -3.86 -6.34 17.34
CA MET A 65 -5.02 -5.87 18.11
C MET A 65 -6.02 -5.13 17.21
N ILE A 66 -7.32 -5.38 17.42
CA ILE A 66 -8.40 -4.67 16.74
C ILE A 66 -8.78 -3.44 17.59
N GLN A 67 -8.87 -2.27 16.97
CA GLN A 67 -9.51 -1.12 17.61
C GLN A 67 -11.03 -1.32 17.58
N VAL A 68 -11.65 -1.38 18.75
CA VAL A 68 -13.10 -1.60 18.92
C VAL A 68 -13.85 -0.29 19.22
N GLY A 69 -13.24 0.87 18.91
CA GLY A 69 -13.79 2.20 19.19
C GLY A 69 -13.47 2.72 20.60
N HIS A 70 -13.68 4.03 20.82
CA HIS A 70 -13.45 4.73 22.11
C HIS A 70 -12.03 4.53 22.72
N GLY A 71 -11.01 4.40 21.88
CA GLY A 71 -9.63 4.16 22.34
C GLY A 71 -9.39 2.77 22.95
N ARG A 72 -10.38 1.87 22.91
CA ARG A 72 -10.26 0.51 23.42
C ARG A 72 -9.72 -0.41 22.33
N GLN A 73 -8.77 -1.25 22.72
CA GLN A 73 -8.22 -2.30 21.87
C GLN A 73 -8.68 -3.64 22.44
N ARG A 74 -9.22 -4.51 21.58
CA ARG A 74 -9.61 -5.87 21.96
C ARG A 74 -8.75 -6.86 21.18
N GLN A 75 -8.31 -7.87 21.90
CA GLN A 75 -7.74 -9.07 21.31
C GLN A 75 -8.92 -9.94 20.88
N GLU A 76 -9.09 -10.14 19.58
CA GLU A 76 -10.00 -11.18 19.04
C GLU A 76 -9.18 -12.35 18.55
N ASP A 77 -8.91 -13.29 19.45
CA ASP A 77 -8.18 -14.52 19.13
C ASP A 77 -8.95 -15.49 18.21
N ASP A 78 -10.23 -15.21 17.96
CA ASP A 78 -11.12 -16.04 17.14
C ASP A 78 -11.15 -15.63 15.66
N GLN A 79 -10.77 -14.38 15.33
CA GLN A 79 -10.86 -13.85 13.96
C GLN A 79 -9.53 -13.26 13.42
N ARG A 80 -8.55 -12.96 14.28
CA ARG A 80 -7.23 -12.47 13.85
C ARG A 80 -6.10 -13.12 14.65
N LYS A 81 -5.58 -14.24 14.14
CA LYS A 81 -4.39 -14.90 14.70
C LYS A 81 -3.08 -14.39 14.08
N CYS A 82 -3.13 -13.32 13.30
CA CYS A 82 -1.96 -12.77 12.66
C CYS A 82 -1.15 -11.87 13.60
N ARG A 83 0.16 -11.88 13.41
CA ARG A 83 1.06 -10.90 14.02
C ARG A 83 1.22 -9.71 13.10
N ARG A 84 1.45 -8.56 13.71
CA ARG A 84 1.73 -7.30 13.02
C ARG A 84 2.99 -6.68 13.56
N LEU A 85 3.85 -6.26 12.66
CA LEU A 85 4.96 -5.37 12.93
C LEU A 85 4.65 -4.03 12.27
N ILE A 86 4.84 -2.94 13.02
CA ILE A 86 4.69 -1.59 12.49
C ILE A 86 6.07 -0.95 12.44
N TRP A 87 6.43 -0.47 11.26
CA TRP A 87 7.67 0.25 11.04
C TRP A 87 7.36 1.61 10.41
N ASP A 88 7.59 2.68 11.18
CA ASP A 88 7.46 4.05 10.69
C ASP A 88 8.74 4.44 9.93
N SER A 89 8.65 4.59 8.60
CA SER A 89 9.78 4.94 7.73
C SER A 89 9.30 5.74 6.50
N ALA A 90 9.41 7.07 6.61
CA ALA A 90 9.08 7.98 5.51
C ALA A 90 9.94 7.71 4.26
N GLU A 91 11.21 7.34 4.45
CA GLU A 91 12.12 7.07 3.35
C GLU A 91 11.72 5.82 2.55
N VAL A 92 11.40 4.72 3.23
CA VAL A 92 10.97 3.49 2.55
C VAL A 92 9.61 3.68 1.90
N ALA A 93 8.67 4.34 2.58
CA ALA A 93 7.35 4.66 2.01
C ALA A 93 7.48 5.53 0.76
N ARG A 94 8.38 6.52 0.75
CA ARG A 94 8.68 7.35 -0.42
C ARG A 94 9.25 6.52 -1.57
N ARG A 95 10.25 5.68 -1.31
CA ARG A 95 10.89 4.86 -2.37
C ARG A 95 9.89 3.85 -2.98
N LEU A 96 9.04 3.23 -2.15
CA LEU A 96 7.93 2.39 -2.62
C LEU A 96 6.95 3.19 -3.49
N TRP A 97 6.57 4.39 -3.04
CA TRP A 97 5.68 5.25 -3.82
C TRP A 97 6.29 5.65 -5.16
N ASP A 98 7.54 6.09 -5.17
CA ASP A 98 8.26 6.51 -6.37
C ASP A 98 8.35 5.37 -7.41
N ARG A 99 8.53 4.13 -6.95
CA ARG A 99 8.52 2.94 -7.80
C ARG A 99 7.12 2.56 -8.28
N VAL A 100 6.09 2.67 -7.45
CA VAL A 100 4.74 2.25 -7.84
C VAL A 100 4.06 3.28 -8.74
N LYS A 101 4.19 4.58 -8.43
CA LYS A 101 3.47 5.67 -9.11
C LYS A 101 3.72 5.72 -10.62
N MET A 102 4.90 5.30 -11.08
CA MET A 102 5.24 5.27 -12.51
C MET A 102 4.36 4.30 -13.31
N PHE A 103 3.75 3.31 -12.65
CA PHE A 103 2.89 2.32 -13.28
C PHE A 103 1.41 2.70 -13.23
N ILE A 104 1.03 3.68 -12.39
CA ILE A 104 -0.37 4.05 -12.11
C ILE A 104 -0.62 5.56 -12.20
N PRO A 105 -0.28 6.22 -13.33
CA PRO A 105 -0.40 7.68 -13.46
C PRO A 105 -1.85 8.19 -13.27
N GLU A 106 -2.85 7.39 -13.63
CA GLU A 106 -4.27 7.74 -13.50
C GLU A 106 -4.76 7.78 -12.05
N ILE A 107 -4.12 7.04 -11.13
CA ILE A 107 -4.40 7.12 -9.68
C ILE A 107 -3.51 8.18 -9.03
N ALA A 108 -2.30 8.37 -9.57
CA ALA A 108 -1.37 9.38 -9.07
C ALA A 108 -1.95 10.79 -9.20
N THR A 109 -2.77 11.05 -10.22
CA THR A 109 -3.43 12.34 -10.44
C THR A 109 -4.90 12.15 -10.78
N LEU A 110 -5.78 12.70 -9.94
CA LEU A 110 -7.23 12.68 -10.14
C LEU A 110 -7.69 14.06 -10.63
N ASP A 111 -8.16 14.13 -11.88
CA ASP A 111 -8.82 15.31 -12.46
C ASP A 111 -10.29 14.98 -12.75
N LYS A 112 -11.21 15.80 -12.23
CA LYS A 112 -12.68 15.70 -12.45
C LYS A 112 -13.34 14.37 -12.09
N GLN A 113 -12.74 13.54 -11.24
CA GLN A 113 -13.32 12.29 -10.75
C GLN A 113 -14.16 12.51 -9.49
N SER A 114 -15.40 12.99 -9.65
CA SER A 114 -16.28 13.38 -8.53
C SER A 114 -16.64 12.23 -7.57
N GLU A 115 -16.67 10.99 -8.07
CA GLU A 115 -16.87 9.79 -7.24
C GLU A 115 -15.71 9.55 -6.25
N LEU A 116 -14.51 10.07 -6.56
CA LEU A 116 -13.30 9.85 -5.77
C LEU A 116 -12.88 11.09 -4.97
N THR A 117 -12.97 12.28 -5.56
CA THR A 117 -12.59 13.55 -4.90
C THR A 117 -13.76 14.23 -4.19
N GLY A 118 -14.98 13.76 -4.42
CA GLY A 118 -16.22 14.38 -3.97
C GLY A 118 -16.69 15.50 -4.89
N GLY A 119 -18.02 15.69 -4.98
CA GLY A 119 -18.63 16.66 -5.90
C GLY A 119 -18.15 18.11 -5.72
N GLY A 120 -17.80 18.51 -4.49
CA GLY A 120 -17.30 19.85 -4.19
C GLY A 120 -15.92 20.15 -4.81
N ALA A 121 -15.01 19.18 -4.80
CA ALA A 121 -13.68 19.32 -5.42
C ALA A 121 -13.80 19.35 -6.95
N ALA A 122 -14.62 18.47 -7.52
CA ALA A 122 -14.88 18.43 -8.95
C ALA A 122 -15.51 19.73 -9.49
N MET A 123 -16.48 20.32 -8.77
CA MET A 123 -17.12 21.60 -9.16
C MET A 123 -16.14 22.78 -9.15
N LYS A 124 -15.12 22.74 -8.29
CA LYS A 124 -14.07 23.77 -8.22
C LYS A 124 -12.96 23.57 -9.25
N GLY A 125 -12.99 22.46 -9.98
CA GLY A 125 -11.92 22.09 -10.91
C GLY A 125 -10.60 21.78 -10.21
N GLU A 126 -10.66 21.25 -8.98
CA GLU A 126 -9.46 20.84 -8.25
C GLU A 126 -8.86 19.57 -8.88
N ILE A 127 -7.53 19.57 -9.00
CA ILE A 127 -6.74 18.40 -9.39
C ILE A 127 -6.04 17.88 -8.15
N TRP A 128 -6.25 16.61 -7.83
CA TRP A 128 -5.66 15.97 -6.65
C TRP A 128 -4.46 15.12 -7.07
N GLU A 129 -3.31 15.35 -6.44
CA GLU A 129 -2.10 14.56 -6.66
C GLU A 129 -1.78 13.71 -5.41
N ALA A 130 -1.59 12.42 -5.62
CA ALA A 130 -1.15 11.50 -4.57
C ALA A 130 0.32 11.78 -4.23
N SER A 131 0.53 12.54 -3.15
CA SER A 131 1.87 12.99 -2.76
C SER A 131 2.80 11.87 -2.27
N ARG A 132 2.30 10.95 -1.44
CA ARG A 132 3.10 9.87 -0.82
C ARG A 132 2.23 8.75 -0.26
N LEU A 133 2.86 7.60 0.00
CA LEU A 133 2.30 6.56 0.86
C LEU A 133 2.38 6.97 2.34
N ASN A 134 1.55 6.33 3.18
CA ASN A 134 1.64 6.47 4.63
C ASN A 134 2.99 5.91 5.11
N GLU A 135 3.72 6.70 5.90
CA GLU A 135 5.02 6.32 6.46
C GLU A 135 4.94 5.17 7.46
N ARG A 136 3.76 4.89 8.01
CA ARG A 136 3.48 3.78 8.94
C ARG A 136 3.30 2.47 8.19
N LEU A 137 4.40 1.84 7.81
CA LEU A 137 4.42 0.55 7.12
C LEU A 137 3.95 -0.56 8.06
N ARG A 138 3.16 -1.50 7.53
CA ARG A 138 2.59 -2.61 8.30
C ARG A 138 2.96 -3.92 7.64
N PHE A 139 3.67 -4.76 8.39
CA PHE A 139 3.99 -6.12 8.00
C PHE A 139 3.04 -7.05 8.77
N LEU A 140 2.41 -7.97 8.05
CA LEU A 140 1.53 -8.98 8.61
C LEU A 140 2.16 -10.35 8.44
N ARG A 141 2.13 -11.14 9.51
CA ARG A 141 2.61 -12.52 9.51
C ARG A 141 1.47 -13.43 9.90
N TYR A 142 1.20 -14.38 9.01
CA TYR A 142 0.19 -15.40 9.17
C TYR A 142 0.84 -16.73 9.62
N GLU A 143 0.21 -17.46 10.53
CA GLU A 143 0.68 -18.75 11.07
C GLU A 143 -0.31 -19.90 10.73
N HIS A 144 0.16 -21.15 10.74
CA HIS A 144 -0.61 -22.29 10.22
C HIS A 144 -1.90 -22.53 11.03
N GLY A 145 -3.05 -22.65 10.33
CA GLY A 145 -4.39 -22.76 10.93
C GLY A 145 -5.23 -21.48 10.83
N GLU A 146 -4.76 -20.50 10.05
CA GLU A 146 -5.51 -19.37 9.51
C GLU A 146 -6.10 -19.66 8.12
#